data_AF-A0A945J4Z2-F1
#
_entry.id   AF-A0A945J4Z2-F1
#
_cell.length_a   1.000
_cell.length_b   1.000
_cell.length_c   1.000
_cell.angle_alpha   90.00
_cell.angle_beta   90.00
_cell.angle_gamma   90.00
#
_symmetry.space_group_name_H-M   'P 1'
#
loop_
_entity.id
_entity.type
_entity.pdbx_description
1 polymer ?
#
loop_
_entity_poly.entity_id
_entity_poly.type
_entity_poly.pdbx_seq_one_letter_code
_entity_poly.pdbx_strand_id
1 'polypeptide(L)' 'MKDPVADFWGNIECALDQGGFRYILEDLVSKVREELDGSSMTAQSIDRQDSYSDIAAIAQKDGLEDFALALRFAKD' A
#
# COMPACT_ATOMS: atom_id res chain seq x y z
N MET A 1 -6.03 -16.00 0.41
CA MET A 1 -5.71 -14.95 -0.57
C MET A 1 -4.20 -14.90 -0.72
N LYS A 2 -3.71 -14.35 -1.83
CA LYS A 2 -2.28 -14.12 -2.05
C LYS A 2 -1.96 -12.78 -1.39
N ASP A 3 -0.89 -12.73 -0.59
CA ASP A 3 -0.49 -11.54 0.17
C ASP A 3 -0.31 -10.34 -0.80
N PRO A 4 -1.10 -9.25 -0.64
CA PRO A 4 -1.04 -8.10 -1.53
C PRO A 4 0.35 -7.44 -1.59
N VAL A 5 1.08 -7.42 -0.48
CA VAL A 5 2.41 -6.81 -0.40
C VAL A 5 3.44 -7.69 -1.11
N ALA A 6 3.34 -9.02 -0.96
CA ALA A 6 4.18 -9.94 -1.71
C ALA A 6 3.97 -9.84 -3.24
N ASP A 7 2.71 -9.68 -3.66
CA ASP A 7 2.38 -9.45 -5.08
C ASP A 7 2.92 -8.11 -5.59
N PHE A 8 2.94 -7.05 -4.77
CA PHE A 8 3.56 -5.77 -5.13
C PHE A 8 5.06 -5.93 -5.41
N TRP A 9 5.82 -6.54 -4.50
CA TRP A 9 7.26 -6.72 -4.67
C TRP A 9 7.62 -7.60 -5.87
N GLY A 10 6.82 -8.64 -6.15
CA GLY A 10 7.04 -9.52 -7.30
C GLY A 10 6.81 -8.83 -8.66
N ASN A 11 6.06 -7.73 -8.70
CA ASN A 11 5.76 -7.00 -9.93
C ASN A 11 6.55 -5.69 -10.10
N ILE A 12 7.32 -5.29 -9.09
CA ILE A 12 7.98 -3.97 -9.06
C ILE A 12 9.00 -3.81 -10.21
N GLU A 13 9.78 -4.85 -10.52
CA GLU A 13 10.81 -4.82 -11.57
C GLU A 13 10.21 -4.57 -12.97
N CYS A 14 9.05 -5.16 -13.26
CA CYS A 14 8.33 -4.92 -14.51
C CYS A 14 7.65 -3.54 -14.55
N ALA A 15 7.23 -3.03 -13.39
CA ALA A 15 6.44 -1.80 -13.29
C ALA A 15 7.29 -0.52 -13.35
N LEU A 16 8.56 -0.60 -12.96
CA LEU A 16 9.52 0.51 -12.96
C LEU A 16 9.84 1.04 -14.38
N ASP A 17 9.67 0.22 -15.42
CA ASP A 17 10.11 0.56 -16.77
C ASP A 17 9.08 1.39 -17.59
N GLN A 18 7.81 1.47 -17.17
CA GLN A 18 6.73 2.04 -18.02
C GLN A 18 5.60 2.81 -17.28
N GLY A 19 5.88 3.43 -16.13
CA GLY A 19 4.83 4.13 -15.36
C GLY A 19 3.77 3.21 -14.75
N GLY A 20 3.96 1.89 -14.86
CA GLY A 20 3.16 0.86 -14.21
C GLY A 20 3.29 0.87 -12.69
N PHE A 21 4.36 1.50 -12.17
CA PHE A 21 4.58 1.65 -10.73
C PHE A 21 3.37 2.27 -10.01
N ARG A 22 2.76 3.32 -10.59
CA ARG A 22 1.56 3.93 -10.02
C ARG A 22 0.38 2.97 -9.98
N TYR A 23 0.20 2.18 -11.04
CA TYR A 23 -0.88 1.20 -11.14
C TYR A 23 -0.74 0.08 -10.10
N ILE A 24 0.46 -0.49 -9.94
CA ILE A 24 0.68 -1.55 -8.95
C ILE A 24 0.56 -1.04 -7.52
N LEU A 25 0.85 0.24 -7.28
CA LEU A 25 0.70 0.88 -5.98
C LEU A 25 -0.78 1.15 -5.65
N GLU A 26 -1.55 1.64 -6.61
CA GLU A 26 -3.00 1.83 -6.47
C GLU A 26 -3.70 0.47 -6.25
N ASP A 27 -3.29 -0.58 -6.97
CA ASP A 27 -3.79 -1.96 -6.78
C ASP A 27 -3.43 -2.51 -5.39
N LEU A 28 -2.19 -2.31 -4.93
CA LEU A 28 -1.76 -2.70 -3.57
C LEU A 28 -2.66 -2.05 -2.51
N VAL A 29 -2.87 -0.73 -2.60
CA VAL A 29 -3.68 0.02 -1.63
C VAL A 29 -5.12 -0.47 -1.63
N SER A 30 -5.71 -0.73 -2.80
CA SER A 30 -7.06 -1.25 -2.91
C SER A 30 -7.20 -2.63 -2.25
N LYS A 31 -6.25 -3.53 -2.51
CA LYS A 31 -6.28 -4.90 -1.95
C LYS A 31 -6.07 -4.91 -0.44
N VAL A 32 -5.11 -4.14 0.07
CA VAL A 32 -4.89 -4.01 1.52
C VAL A 32 -6.14 -3.43 2.18
N ARG A 33 -6.79 -2.45 1.55
CA ARG A 33 -8.04 -1.90 2.09
C ARG A 33 -9.16 -2.94 2.20
N GLU A 34 -9.29 -3.84 1.23
CA GLU A 34 -10.29 -4.92 1.27
C GLU A 34 -10.04 -5.95 2.38
N GLU A 35 -8.78 -6.15 2.77
CA GLU A 35 -8.40 -7.07 3.85
C GLU A 35 -8.53 -6.47 5.26
N LEU A 36 -8.55 -5.14 5.38
CA LEU A 36 -8.66 -4.46 6.65
C LEU A 36 -10.11 -4.29 7.11
N ASP A 37 -10.35 -4.56 8.39
CA ASP A 37 -11.60 -4.21 9.06
C ASP A 37 -11.78 -2.68 9.14
N GLY A 38 -13.03 -2.21 9.10
CA GLY A 38 -13.34 -0.77 9.14
C GLY A 38 -12.89 -0.05 10.42
N SER A 39 -12.56 -0.78 11.48
CA SER A 39 -11.97 -0.21 12.71
C SER A 39 -10.48 0.11 12.59
N SER A 40 -9.77 -0.41 11.58
CA SER A 40 -8.36 -0.08 11.33
C SER A 40 -8.19 1.41 11.00
N MET A 41 -7.21 2.04 11.64
CA MET A 41 -6.87 3.43 11.32
C MET A 41 -6.30 3.55 9.90
N THR A 42 -5.58 2.52 9.45
CA THR A 42 -5.06 2.41 8.09
C THR A 42 -6.19 2.34 7.07
N ALA A 43 -7.22 1.53 7.31
CA ALA A 43 -8.41 1.46 6.45
C ALA A 43 -9.09 2.83 6.31
N GLN A 44 -9.26 3.53 7.44
CA GLN A 44 -9.86 4.87 7.45
C GLN A 44 -9.01 5.92 6.73
N SER A 45 -7.68 5.83 6.82
CA SER A 45 -6.76 6.73 6.12
C SER A 45 -6.80 6.51 4.60
N ILE A 46 -6.88 5.24 4.17
CA ILE A 46 -7.08 4.90 2.76
C ILE A 46 -8.43 5.43 2.26
N ASP A 47 -9.52 5.24 3.02
CA ASP A 47 -10.87 5.71 2.65
C ASP A 47 -10.96 7.24 2.53
N ARG A 48 -10.17 7.97 3.32
CA ARG A 48 -10.06 9.44 3.23
C ARG A 48 -9.19 9.92 2.07
N GLN A 49 -8.55 9.00 1.36
CA GLN A 49 -7.59 9.30 0.30
C GLN A 49 -6.44 10.18 0.80
N ASP A 50 -5.96 9.91 2.02
CA ASP A 50 -4.78 10.58 2.56
C ASP A 50 -3.55 10.31 1.67
N SER A 51 -2.49 11.10 1.84
CA SER A 51 -1.26 10.87 1.07
C SER A 51 -0.64 9.51 1.42
N TYR A 52 0.05 8.86 0.46
CA TYR A 52 0.73 7.59 0.74
C TYR A 52 1.73 7.67 1.90
N SER A 53 2.31 8.85 2.14
CA SER A 53 3.17 9.08 3.31
C SER A 53 2.41 9.00 4.63
N ASP A 54 1.23 9.59 4.69
CA ASP A 54 0.39 9.59 5.89
C ASP A 54 -0.19 8.20 6.13
N ILE A 55 -0.65 7.54 5.05
CA ILE A 55 -1.10 6.14 5.11
C ILE A 55 0.03 5.25 5.62
N ALA A 56 1.27 5.40 5.13
CA ALA A 56 2.42 4.62 5.59
C ALA A 56 2.74 4.87 7.08
N ALA A 57 2.61 6.11 7.54
CA ALA A 57 2.84 6.45 8.95
C ALA A 57 1.78 5.84 9.88
N ILE A 58 0.53 5.73 9.42
CA ILE A 58 -0.56 5.08 10.16
C ILE A 58 -0.42 3.56 10.09
N ALA A 59 -0.17 2.99 8.91
CA ALA A 59 0.08 1.57 8.69
C ALA A 59 1.18 1.03 9.61
N GLN A 60 2.28 1.77 9.78
CA GLN A 60 3.34 1.39 10.70
C GLN A 60 2.86 1.33 12.16
N LYS A 61 1.98 2.24 12.59
CA LYS A 61 1.41 2.24 13.95
C LYS A 61 0.41 1.11 14.16
N ASP A 62 -0.31 0.72 13.11
CA ASP A 62 -1.24 -0.41 13.08
C ASP A 62 -0.51 -1.77 12.97
N GLY A 63 0.83 -1.78 12.86
CA GLY A 63 1.65 -3.00 12.76
C GLY A 63 1.76 -3.58 11.35
N LEU A 64 1.34 -2.83 10.32
CA LEU A 64 1.42 -3.20 8.91
C LEU A 64 2.75 -2.74 8.30
N GLU A 65 3.86 -3.24 8.85
CA GLU A 65 5.21 -2.74 8.56
C GLU A 65 5.60 -2.89 7.08
N ASP A 66 5.29 -4.05 6.47
CA ASP A 66 5.63 -4.31 5.07
C ASP A 66 4.82 -3.45 4.10
N PHE A 67 3.54 -3.20 4.40
CA PHE A 67 2.71 -2.27 3.64
C PHE A 67 3.22 -0.83 3.77
N ALA A 68 3.57 -0.41 4.99
CA ALA A 68 4.16 0.91 5.22
C ALA A 68 5.47 1.10 4.45
N LEU A 69 6.30 0.05 4.34
CA LEU A 69 7.53 0.07 3.56
C LEU A 69 7.25 0.25 2.06
N ALA A 70 6.31 -0.51 1.50
CA ALA A 70 5.91 -0.39 0.10
C ALA A 70 5.43 1.03 -0.26
N LEU A 71 4.61 1.64 0.60
CA LEU A 71 4.12 3.01 0.39
C LEU A 71 5.22 4.08 0.48
N ARG A 72 6.24 3.88 1.33
CA ARG A 72 7.39 4.80 1.42
C ARG A 72 8.24 4.76 0.18
N PHE A 73 8.40 3.58 -0.42
CA PHE A 73 9.13 3.39 -1.66
C PHE A 73 8.55 4.22 -2.82
N ALA A 74 7.25 4.54 -2.78
CA ALA A 74 6.59 5.35 -3.80
C ALA A 74 6.84 6.85 -3.72
N LYS A 75 7.48 7.33 -2.65
CA LYS A 75 7.74 8.75 -2.42
C LYS A 75 9.16 9.17 -2.84
N ASP A 76 10.05 8.20 -3.06
CA ASP A 76 11.45 8.40 -3.45
C ASP A 76 11.68 8.15 -4.95
#